data_AF-A0A367ERP7-F1
#
_entry.id   AF-A0A367ERP7-F1
#
_cell.length_a   1.000
_cell.length_b   1.000
_cell.length_c   1.000
_cell.angle_alpha   90.00
_cell.angle_beta   90.00
_cell.angle_gamma   90.00
#
_symmetry.space_group_name_H-M   'P 1'
#
loop_
_entity.id
_entity.type
_entity.pdbx_description
1 polymer ?
#
loop_
_entity_poly.entity_id
_entity_poly.type
_entity_poly.pdbx_seq_one_letter_code
_entity_poly.pdbx_strand_id
1 'polypeptide(L)'
;MAGPQRRGGGAGGGERRDRKGRDGGAAAEKTAYVERVVAINRVAKVVKGGRRFSFTALVVVGDGDGTVGVGYGKAKEVPAAIAKGVEEAKKHFFKVPRIQGTIPHPIQGEEAAGVVLLKPASPGTGVIAGGPVRAVLECAGIHDVLSKSLGSANPINIVHATVAALRGLQRPEEIAARRGLPLEDVAPAALLRARAGVSA
;
A
#
# COMPACT_ATOMS: atom_id res chain seq x y z
N MET A 1 61.92 -22.54 51.23
CA MET A 1 62.63 -22.66 49.93
C MET A 1 61.97 -23.75 49.11
N ALA A 2 61.74 -23.46 47.83
CA ALA A 2 60.92 -24.24 46.91
C ALA A 2 61.61 -25.52 46.42
N GLY A 3 60.82 -26.59 46.27
CA GLY A 3 61.18 -27.80 45.52
C GLY A 3 60.24 -27.97 44.32
N PRO A 4 60.73 -28.21 43.09
CA PRO A 4 59.90 -28.34 41.89
C PRO A 4 59.75 -29.80 41.41
N GLN A 5 58.56 -30.22 40.95
CA GLN A 5 58.40 -31.17 39.84
C GLN A 5 56.93 -31.45 39.41
N ARG A 6 56.67 -31.13 38.13
CA ARG A 6 56.02 -31.94 37.06
C ARG A 6 54.64 -32.61 37.24
N ARG A 7 53.71 -32.23 36.33
CA ARG A 7 52.87 -33.06 35.42
C ARG A 7 51.90 -32.08 34.71
N GLY A 8 51.61 -32.09 33.41
CA GLY A 8 51.52 -33.18 32.43
C GLY A 8 50.04 -33.38 32.04
N GLY A 9 49.67 -33.09 30.79
CA GLY A 9 48.35 -33.36 30.18
C GLY A 9 47.48 -32.11 29.97
N GLY A 10 46.84 -31.84 28.83
CA GLY A 10 46.60 -32.62 27.63
C GLY A 10 45.99 -31.73 26.54
N ALA A 11 46.04 -32.23 25.30
CA ALA A 11 45.50 -31.60 24.11
C ALA A 11 43.98 -31.40 24.20
N GLY A 12 43.50 -30.29 23.64
CA GLY A 12 42.07 -30.02 23.46
C GLY A 12 41.89 -28.89 22.45
N GLY A 13 41.78 -29.27 21.17
CA GLY A 13 41.46 -28.35 20.09
C GLY A 13 40.13 -27.64 20.36
N GLY A 14 40.19 -26.32 20.51
CA GLY A 14 39.03 -25.45 20.51
C GLY A 14 38.97 -24.74 19.17
N GLU A 15 38.25 -25.34 18.22
CA GLU A 15 37.93 -24.75 16.93
C GLU A 15 37.47 -23.29 17.09
N ARG A 16 38.15 -22.41 16.35
CA ARG A 16 37.71 -21.04 16.12
C ARG A 16 36.33 -21.14 15.48
N ARG A 17 35.29 -20.89 16.26
CA ARG A 17 33.96 -20.64 15.71
C ARG A 17 34.04 -19.32 14.98
N ASP A 18 34.42 -19.39 13.71
CA ASP A 18 34.10 -18.39 12.71
C ASP A 18 32.60 -18.11 12.84
N ARG A 19 32.28 -17.00 13.50
CA ARG A 19 30.93 -16.46 13.59
C ARG A 19 30.63 -15.93 12.21
N LYS A 20 30.36 -16.86 11.29
CA LYS A 20 29.96 -16.66 9.91
C LYS A 20 28.84 -15.64 9.95
N GLY A 21 29.19 -14.40 9.59
CA GLY A 21 28.26 -13.32 9.41
C GLY A 21 27.18 -13.83 8.47
N ARG A 22 26.02 -14.14 9.04
CA ARG A 22 24.79 -14.29 8.28
C ARG A 22 24.30 -12.88 8.00
N ASP A 23 25.14 -12.13 7.28
CA ASP A 23 24.71 -11.00 6.47
C ASP A 23 23.93 -11.64 5.32
N GLY A 24 22.71 -12.07 5.66
CA GLY A 24 21.65 -12.23 4.70
C GLY A 24 21.35 -10.83 4.21
N GLY A 25 22.21 -10.34 3.32
CA GLY A 25 21.82 -9.36 2.33
C GLY A 25 20.65 -9.98 1.60
N ALA A 26 19.46 -9.76 2.13
CA ALA A 26 18.25 -9.76 1.35
C ALA A 26 18.55 -8.71 0.29
N ALA A 27 19.04 -9.20 -0.85
CA ALA A 27 19.16 -8.44 -2.05
C ALA A 27 17.86 -7.66 -2.15
N ALA A 28 17.97 -6.33 -2.10
CA ALA A 28 16.85 -5.46 -2.35
C ALA A 28 16.40 -5.81 -3.77
N GLU A 29 15.48 -6.76 -3.88
CA GLU A 29 14.59 -6.83 -5.01
C GLU A 29 13.92 -5.47 -5.01
N LYS A 30 14.48 -4.54 -5.79
CA LYS A 30 13.83 -3.30 -6.18
C LYS A 30 12.66 -3.71 -7.06
N THR A 31 11.64 -4.30 -6.45
CA THR A 31 10.30 -4.29 -7.01
C THR A 31 9.99 -2.81 -7.18
N ALA A 32 9.81 -2.39 -8.44
CA ALA A 32 9.66 -0.98 -8.79
C ALA A 32 8.29 -0.48 -8.32
N TYR A 33 8.16 -0.27 -7.02
CA TYR A 33 6.96 0.32 -6.44
C TYR A 33 6.93 1.82 -6.77
N VAL A 34 5.77 2.27 -7.24
CA VAL A 34 5.45 3.69 -7.44
C VAL A 34 5.06 4.27 -6.09
N GLU A 35 5.86 5.21 -5.61
CA GLU A 35 5.63 5.93 -4.36
C GLU A 35 5.02 7.31 -4.66
N ARG A 36 3.90 7.64 -4.04
CA ARG A 36 3.24 8.94 -4.15
C ARG A 36 3.07 9.56 -2.77
N VAL A 37 3.63 10.75 -2.60
CA VAL A 37 3.42 11.55 -1.39
C VAL A 37 2.16 12.40 -1.59
N VAL A 38 1.14 12.15 -0.77
CA VAL A 38 -0.16 12.83 -0.90
C VAL A 38 -0.19 14.15 -0.14
N ALA A 39 0.28 14.12 1.11
CA ALA A 39 0.25 15.29 1.99
C ALA A 39 1.43 15.26 2.96
N ILE A 40 2.01 16.43 3.19
CA ILE A 40 3.02 16.66 4.22
C ILE A 40 2.51 17.75 5.15
N ASN A 41 2.41 17.45 6.44
CA ASN A 41 2.00 18.42 7.45
C ASN A 41 3.11 18.65 8.46
N ARG A 42 3.27 19.91 8.90
CA ARG A 42 4.12 20.27 10.03
C ARG A 42 3.25 20.37 11.28
N VAL A 43 3.43 19.45 12.22
CA VAL A 43 2.71 19.41 13.50
C VAL A 43 3.61 19.90 14.64
N ALA A 44 3.02 20.48 15.69
CA ALA A 44 3.77 21.06 16.80
C ALA A 44 3.26 20.59 18.15
N LYS A 45 4.17 20.23 19.07
CA LYS A 45 3.89 20.05 20.49
C LYS A 45 4.43 21.25 21.27
N VAL A 46 3.56 21.93 22.02
CA VAL A 46 3.94 23.05 22.88
C VAL A 46 4.62 22.52 24.16
N VAL A 47 5.72 23.16 24.58
CA VAL A 47 6.47 22.86 25.81
C VAL A 47 6.86 24.17 26.50
N LYS A 48 7.31 24.10 27.76
CA LYS A 48 7.66 25.28 28.57
C LYS A 48 8.64 26.28 27.92
N GLY A 49 9.49 25.81 27.00
CA GLY A 49 10.48 26.63 26.29
C GLY A 49 10.20 26.90 24.81
N GLY A 50 8.98 26.61 24.31
CA GLY A 50 8.62 26.88 22.92
C GLY A 50 7.80 25.76 22.28
N ARG A 51 8.03 25.51 20.98
CA ARG A 51 7.30 24.49 20.21
C ARG A 51 8.28 23.49 19.61
N ARG A 52 8.04 22.20 19.87
CA ARG A 52 8.74 21.10 19.19
C ARG A 52 7.98 20.73 17.94
N PHE A 53 8.56 20.99 16.78
CA PHE A 53 8.00 20.62 15.49
C PHE A 53 8.28 19.16 15.15
N SER A 54 7.38 18.57 14.38
CA SER A 54 7.55 17.28 13.71
C SER A 54 6.82 17.33 12.38
N PHE A 55 7.21 16.46 11.47
CA PHE A 55 6.56 16.33 10.17
C PHE A 55 5.83 15.00 10.09
N THR A 56 4.67 15.03 9.44
CA THR A 56 3.88 13.85 9.13
C THR A 56 3.73 13.75 7.62
N ALA A 57 3.88 12.56 7.06
CA ALA A 57 3.74 12.31 5.63
C ALA A 57 2.71 11.20 5.41
N LEU A 58 1.69 11.48 4.60
CA LEU A 58 0.79 10.47 4.07
C LEU A 58 1.35 10.00 2.72
N VAL A 59 1.69 8.72 2.65
CA VAL A 59 2.33 8.11 1.47
C VAL A 59 1.47 6.96 0.98
N VAL A 60 1.35 6.86 -0.34
CA VAL A 60 0.73 5.74 -1.02
C VAL A 60 1.83 5.03 -1.81
N VAL A 61 1.85 3.71 -1.75
CA VAL A 61 2.80 2.87 -2.46
C VAL A 61 2.01 1.83 -3.24
N GLY A 62 2.37 1.58 -4.49
CA GLY A 62 1.74 0.51 -5.27
C GLY A 62 2.64 0.00 -6.38
N ASP A 63 2.30 -1.16 -6.92
CA ASP A 63 3.03 -1.79 -8.04
C ASP A 63 2.52 -1.36 -9.42
N GLY A 64 1.43 -0.57 -9.48
CA GLY A 64 0.75 -0.25 -10.74
C GLY A 64 0.03 -1.45 -11.36
N ASP A 65 -0.06 -2.57 -10.64
CA ASP A 65 -0.59 -3.83 -11.14
C ASP A 65 -1.70 -4.40 -10.24
N GLY A 66 -2.33 -3.52 -9.45
CA GLY A 66 -3.46 -3.83 -8.59
C GLY A 66 -3.10 -4.07 -7.13
N THR A 67 -1.85 -3.84 -6.70
CA THR A 67 -1.47 -3.89 -5.28
C THR A 67 -1.17 -2.48 -4.79
N VAL A 68 -1.86 -2.06 -3.73
CA VAL A 68 -1.69 -0.73 -3.12
C VAL A 68 -1.57 -0.84 -1.62
N GLY A 69 -0.75 0.01 -1.03
CA GLY A 69 -0.61 0.22 0.40
C GLY A 69 -0.64 1.72 0.71
N VAL A 70 -1.15 2.06 1.88
CA VAL A 70 -1.14 3.43 2.41
C VAL A 70 -0.41 3.42 3.73
N GLY A 71 0.44 4.41 3.96
CA GLY A 71 1.23 4.55 5.18
C GLY A 71 1.26 5.99 5.69
N TYR A 72 1.43 6.13 6.99
CA TYR A 72 1.40 7.40 7.69
C TYR A 72 2.66 7.56 8.57
N GLY A 73 3.68 8.19 7.99
CA GLY A 73 4.94 8.39 8.67
C GLY A 73 4.99 9.65 9.52
N LYS A 74 5.68 9.59 10.66
CA LYS A 74 6.01 10.76 11.49
C LYS A 74 7.48 10.76 11.92
N ALA A 75 8.13 11.90 11.74
CA ALA A 75 9.53 12.11 12.15
C ALA A 75 9.84 13.58 12.43
N LYS A 76 11.08 13.86 12.86
CA LYS A 76 11.58 15.23 13.07
C LYS A 76 11.91 15.94 11.75
N GLU A 77 12.17 15.18 10.70
CA GLU A 77 12.54 15.66 9.36
C GLU A 77 11.61 15.05 8.31
N VAL A 78 11.43 15.75 7.19
CA VAL A 78 10.51 15.33 6.11
C VAL A 78 10.96 14.03 5.44
N PRO A 79 12.23 13.84 5.00
CA PRO A 79 12.63 12.61 4.33
C PRO A 79 12.47 11.38 5.22
N ALA A 80 12.80 11.51 6.52
CA ALA A 80 12.60 10.45 7.49
C ALA A 80 11.11 10.13 7.74
N ALA A 81 10.20 11.10 7.63
CA ALA A 81 8.77 10.86 7.72
C ALA A 81 8.27 10.10 6.49
N ILE A 82 8.71 10.49 5.29
CA ILE A 82 8.34 9.80 4.04
C ILE A 82 8.82 8.35 4.07
N ALA A 83 10.10 8.11 4.40
CA ALA A 83 10.66 6.76 4.48
C ALA A 83 9.87 5.86 5.45
N LYS A 84 9.47 6.38 6.61
CA LYS A 84 8.60 5.64 7.54
C LYS A 84 7.23 5.35 6.96
N GLY A 85 6.64 6.31 6.24
CA GLY A 85 5.35 6.12 5.56
C GLY A 85 5.44 5.03 4.48
N VAL A 86 6.52 5.00 3.70
CA VAL A 86 6.77 3.95 2.70
C VAL A 86 6.86 2.58 3.35
N GLU A 87 7.66 2.44 4.40
CA GLU A 87 7.82 1.16 5.12
C GLU A 87 6.52 0.69 5.80
N GLU A 88 5.68 1.62 6.26
CA GLU A 88 4.37 1.30 6.79
C GLU A 88 3.38 0.89 5.69
N ALA A 89 3.40 1.56 4.54
CA ALA A 89 2.55 1.23 3.40
C ALA A 89 2.82 -0.19 2.88
N LYS A 90 4.10 -0.57 2.79
CA LYS A 90 4.53 -1.91 2.35
C LYS A 90 4.01 -3.03 3.25
N LYS A 91 3.78 -2.76 4.54
CA LYS A 91 3.22 -3.75 5.48
C LYS A 91 1.72 -3.98 5.28
N HIS A 92 1.02 -3.00 4.70
CA HIS A 92 -0.44 -2.98 4.57
C HIS A 92 -0.88 -3.03 3.11
N PHE A 93 -0.18 -3.81 2.29
CA PHE A 93 -0.60 -4.04 0.92
C PHE A 93 -1.95 -4.78 0.87
N PHE A 94 -2.82 -4.31 -0.01
CA PHE A 94 -4.07 -4.96 -0.35
C PHE A 94 -4.22 -5.03 -1.88
N LYS A 95 -4.95 -6.04 -2.33
CA LYS A 95 -5.20 -6.28 -3.76
C LYS A 95 -6.52 -5.63 -4.19
N VAL A 96 -6.48 -4.92 -5.30
CA VAL A 96 -7.62 -4.23 -5.89
C VAL A 96 -8.17 -5.05 -7.07
N PRO A 97 -9.47 -5.39 -7.06
CA PRO A 97 -10.15 -5.94 -8.23
C PRO A 97 -10.18 -4.93 -9.39
N ARG A 98 -9.69 -5.34 -10.57
CA ARG A 98 -9.72 -4.53 -11.79
C ARG A 98 -10.00 -5.39 -13.02
N ILE A 99 -10.61 -4.79 -14.02
CA ILE A 99 -10.93 -5.40 -15.32
C ILE A 99 -10.53 -4.39 -16.40
N GLN A 100 -9.62 -4.77 -17.31
CA GLN A 100 -9.11 -3.89 -18.38
C GLN A 100 -8.69 -2.48 -17.90
N GLY A 101 -8.10 -2.36 -16.72
CA GLY A 101 -7.65 -1.07 -16.19
C GLY A 101 -8.74 -0.18 -15.56
N THR A 102 -9.98 -0.68 -15.41
CA THR A 102 -11.06 -0.01 -14.66
C THR A 102 -11.58 -0.88 -13.49
N ILE A 103 -12.44 -0.30 -12.65
CA ILE A 103 -13.10 -0.99 -11.54
C ILE A 103 -14.32 -1.83 -12.03
N PRO A 104 -14.70 -2.93 -11.37
CA PRO A 104 -15.79 -3.78 -11.85
C PRO A 104 -17.19 -3.14 -11.82
N HIS A 105 -17.48 -2.31 -10.81
CA HIS A 105 -18.80 -1.71 -10.60
C HIS A 105 -18.68 -0.38 -9.83
N PRO A 106 -19.69 0.50 -9.89
CA PRO A 106 -19.70 1.70 -9.09
C PRO A 106 -19.80 1.37 -7.60
N ILE A 107 -19.01 2.06 -6.78
CA ILE A 107 -18.99 1.87 -5.33
C ILE A 107 -18.83 3.20 -4.61
N GLN A 108 -19.49 3.32 -3.48
CA GLN A 108 -19.31 4.44 -2.54
C GLN A 108 -18.56 3.90 -1.32
N GLY A 109 -17.41 4.49 -1.03
CA GLY A 109 -16.65 4.21 0.18
C GLY A 109 -16.80 5.33 1.19
N GLU A 110 -16.98 4.94 2.44
CA GLU A 110 -17.13 5.84 3.56
C GLU A 110 -16.17 5.41 4.66
N GLU A 111 -15.37 6.35 5.14
CA GLU A 111 -14.51 6.16 6.29
C GLU A 111 -14.41 7.48 7.06
N ALA A 112 -14.71 7.43 8.36
CA ALA A 112 -14.87 8.63 9.19
C ALA A 112 -15.82 9.65 8.53
N ALA A 113 -15.33 10.84 8.19
CA ALA A 113 -16.10 11.87 7.48
C ALA A 113 -15.80 11.92 5.97
N GLY A 114 -14.96 11.02 5.46
CA GLY A 114 -14.63 10.92 4.05
C GLY A 114 -15.67 10.08 3.32
N VAL A 115 -16.27 10.62 2.26
CA VAL A 115 -17.19 9.91 1.37
C VAL A 115 -16.69 10.06 -0.05
N VAL A 116 -16.37 8.94 -0.70
CA VAL A 116 -15.83 8.91 -2.06
C VAL A 116 -16.68 7.98 -2.92
N LEU A 117 -17.22 8.53 -4.01
CA LEU A 117 -17.85 7.75 -5.06
C LEU A 117 -16.80 7.40 -6.12
N LEU A 118 -16.68 6.11 -6.43
CA LEU A 118 -15.92 5.59 -7.56
C LEU A 118 -16.88 5.00 -8.58
N LYS A 119 -16.75 5.39 -9.84
CA LYS A 119 -17.58 4.90 -10.94
C LYS A 119 -16.67 4.41 -12.08
N PRO A 120 -16.91 3.20 -12.63
CA PRO A 120 -16.15 2.69 -13.77
C PRO A 120 -16.35 3.60 -14.98
N ALA A 121 -15.31 3.65 -15.81
CA ALA A 121 -15.30 4.45 -17.02
C ALA A 121 -14.95 3.59 -18.24
N SER A 122 -15.30 4.07 -19.42
CA SER A 122 -14.90 3.43 -20.67
C SER A 122 -13.39 3.58 -20.89
N PRO A 123 -12.73 2.65 -21.61
CA PRO A 123 -11.32 2.76 -21.94
C PRO A 123 -10.98 4.09 -22.59
N GLY A 124 -9.89 4.73 -22.15
CA GLY A 124 -9.41 6.01 -22.69
C GLY A 124 -10.00 7.27 -22.03
N THR A 125 -10.75 7.12 -20.95
CA THR A 125 -11.26 8.25 -20.14
C THR A 125 -10.16 8.89 -19.27
N GLY A 126 -9.18 8.10 -18.83
CA GLY A 126 -8.18 8.52 -17.86
C GLY A 126 -8.69 8.57 -16.41
N VAL A 127 -7.79 8.96 -15.49
CA VAL A 127 -8.08 9.05 -14.05
C VAL A 127 -8.64 10.44 -13.70
N ILE A 128 -9.97 10.54 -13.66
CA ILE A 128 -10.67 11.75 -13.26
C ILE A 128 -10.95 11.69 -11.76
N ALA A 129 -10.00 12.23 -10.99
CA ALA A 129 -10.02 12.18 -9.54
C ALA A 129 -9.35 13.39 -8.89
N GLY A 130 -9.79 13.72 -7.67
CA GLY A 130 -9.11 14.70 -6.83
C GLY A 130 -7.74 14.18 -6.36
N GLY A 131 -6.79 15.07 -6.06
CA GLY A 131 -5.39 14.72 -5.78
C GLY A 131 -5.16 13.49 -4.88
N PRO A 132 -5.80 13.40 -3.69
CA PRO A 132 -5.63 12.24 -2.81
C PRO A 132 -6.15 10.94 -3.40
N VAL A 133 -7.30 10.97 -4.07
CA VAL A 133 -7.92 9.80 -4.71
C VAL A 133 -7.10 9.37 -5.93
N ARG A 134 -6.64 10.35 -6.73
CA ARG A 134 -5.80 10.12 -7.92
C ARG A 134 -4.51 9.38 -7.55
N ALA A 135 -3.83 9.81 -6.48
CA ALA A 135 -2.60 9.15 -6.03
C ALA A 135 -2.82 7.67 -5.72
N VAL A 136 -3.95 7.33 -5.09
CA VAL A 136 -4.32 5.93 -4.78
C VAL A 136 -4.60 5.12 -6.05
N LEU A 137 -5.40 5.67 -6.97
CA LEU A 137 -5.82 4.98 -8.18
C LEU A 137 -4.67 4.78 -9.17
N GLU A 138 -3.77 5.76 -9.30
CA GLU A 138 -2.56 5.64 -10.13
C GLU A 138 -1.63 4.55 -9.59
N CYS A 139 -1.37 4.54 -8.28
CA CYS A 139 -0.58 3.47 -7.64
C CYS A 139 -1.24 2.10 -7.78
N ALA A 140 -2.58 2.05 -7.88
CA ALA A 140 -3.33 0.81 -8.12
C ALA A 140 -3.24 0.29 -9.57
N GLY A 141 -2.74 1.10 -10.51
CA GLY A 141 -2.80 0.74 -11.93
C GLY A 141 -4.21 0.79 -12.50
N ILE A 142 -5.06 1.68 -11.98
CA ILE A 142 -6.35 2.00 -12.58
C ILE A 142 -6.13 3.18 -13.52
N HIS A 143 -6.42 2.98 -14.80
CA HIS A 143 -6.21 3.97 -15.84
C HIS A 143 -7.48 4.75 -16.14
N ASP A 144 -8.65 4.12 -16.02
CA ASP A 144 -9.92 4.70 -16.42
C ASP A 144 -10.93 4.64 -15.27
N VAL A 145 -11.25 5.78 -14.67
CA VAL A 145 -12.20 5.85 -13.57
C VAL A 145 -12.68 7.28 -13.34
N LEU A 146 -13.96 7.42 -13.02
CA LEU A 146 -14.56 8.66 -12.57
C LEU A 146 -14.70 8.61 -11.06
N SER A 147 -14.30 9.67 -10.37
CA SER A 147 -14.49 9.77 -8.94
C SER A 147 -14.96 11.15 -8.50
N LYS A 148 -15.67 11.17 -7.37
CA LYS A 148 -16.07 12.40 -6.69
C LYS A 148 -15.96 12.22 -5.18
N SER A 149 -15.26 13.16 -4.54
CA SER A 149 -15.33 13.33 -3.08
C SER A 149 -16.59 14.12 -2.74
N LEU A 150 -17.46 13.54 -1.92
CA LEU A 150 -18.75 14.10 -1.51
C LEU A 150 -18.76 14.55 -0.03
N GLY A 151 -17.76 14.12 0.74
CA GLY A 151 -17.65 14.42 2.17
C GLY A 151 -16.50 15.39 2.50
N SER A 152 -15.69 15.01 3.49
CA SER A 152 -14.55 15.80 3.97
C SER A 152 -13.53 16.14 2.88
N ALA A 153 -12.92 17.33 2.99
CA ALA A 153 -11.78 17.76 2.18
C ALA A 153 -10.42 17.30 2.73
N ASN A 154 -10.38 16.64 3.89
CA ASN A 154 -9.13 16.19 4.52
C ASN A 154 -8.50 15.03 3.73
N PRO A 155 -7.26 15.16 3.20
CA PRO A 155 -6.60 14.13 2.42
C PRO A 155 -6.51 12.77 3.11
N ILE A 156 -6.32 12.74 4.44
CA ILE A 156 -6.21 11.47 5.19
C ILE A 156 -7.52 10.69 5.12
N ASN A 157 -8.64 11.36 5.41
CA ASN A 157 -9.96 10.73 5.40
C ASN A 157 -10.36 10.32 3.98
N ILE A 158 -10.06 11.15 2.97
CA ILE A 158 -10.34 10.83 1.57
C ILE A 158 -9.56 9.58 1.12
N VAL A 159 -8.28 9.47 1.48
CA VAL A 159 -7.47 8.29 1.14
C VAL A 159 -8.02 7.05 1.82
N HIS A 160 -8.34 7.12 3.12
CA HIS A 160 -8.92 5.95 3.80
C HIS A 160 -10.30 5.57 3.26
N ALA A 161 -11.17 6.53 2.96
CA ALA A 161 -12.46 6.27 2.32
C ALA A 161 -12.30 5.64 0.93
N THR A 162 -11.26 6.04 0.19
CA THR A 162 -10.90 5.44 -1.10
C THR A 162 -10.43 3.99 -0.91
N VAL A 163 -9.60 3.72 0.10
CA VAL A 163 -9.17 2.36 0.44
C VAL A 163 -10.38 1.50 0.85
N ALA A 164 -11.31 2.05 1.64
CA ALA A 164 -12.56 1.37 2.00
C ALA A 164 -13.41 1.04 0.76
N ALA A 165 -13.55 1.98 -0.17
CA ALA A 165 -14.22 1.75 -1.46
C ALA A 165 -13.55 0.60 -2.24
N LEU A 166 -12.23 0.63 -2.37
CA LEU A 166 -11.49 -0.38 -3.14
C LEU A 166 -11.53 -1.77 -2.50
N ARG A 167 -11.55 -1.85 -1.16
CA ARG A 167 -11.73 -3.11 -0.42
C ARG A 167 -13.15 -3.67 -0.52
N GLY A 168 -14.14 -2.81 -0.71
CA GLY A 168 -15.53 -3.21 -0.92
C GLY A 168 -15.80 -3.75 -2.33
N LEU A 169 -14.87 -3.58 -3.28
CA LEU A 169 -15.00 -4.14 -4.61
C LEU A 169 -15.00 -5.66 -4.55
N GLN A 170 -15.95 -6.26 -5.27
CA GLN A 170 -16.09 -7.70 -5.43
C GLN A 170 -15.83 -8.07 -6.88
N ARG A 171 -15.11 -9.17 -7.09
CA ARG A 171 -14.92 -9.72 -8.43
C ARG A 171 -16.18 -10.47 -8.87
N PRO A 172 -16.54 -10.42 -10.17
CA PRO A 172 -17.69 -11.17 -10.66
C PRO A 172 -17.55 -12.68 -10.42
N GLU A 173 -16.32 -13.23 -10.46
CA GLU A 173 -16.06 -14.64 -10.17
C GLU A 173 -16.34 -15.00 -8.70
N GLU A 174 -15.96 -14.12 -7.77
CA GLU A 174 -16.19 -14.32 -6.34
C GLU A 174 -17.68 -14.30 -6.02
N ILE A 175 -18.45 -13.42 -6.69
CA ILE A 175 -19.90 -13.37 -6.53
C ILE A 175 -20.56 -14.62 -7.12
N ALA A 176 -20.14 -15.07 -8.30
CA ALA A 176 -20.65 -16.28 -8.94
C ALA A 176 -20.39 -17.53 -8.08
N ALA A 177 -19.16 -17.68 -7.57
CA ALA A 177 -18.80 -18.75 -6.65
C ALA A 177 -19.63 -18.71 -5.35
N ARG A 178 -19.83 -17.52 -4.76
CA ARG A 178 -20.66 -17.35 -3.55
C ARG A 178 -22.12 -17.73 -3.78
N ARG A 179 -22.65 -17.48 -4.99
CA ARG A 179 -24.04 -17.78 -5.35
C ARG A 179 -24.24 -19.19 -5.93
N GLY A 180 -23.16 -19.90 -6.28
CA GLY A 180 -23.23 -21.21 -6.92
C GLY A 180 -23.81 -21.18 -8.34
N LEU A 181 -23.77 -20.03 -9.01
CA LEU A 181 -24.31 -19.81 -10.36
C LEU A 181 -23.18 -19.69 -11.38
N PRO A 182 -23.42 -20.03 -12.65
CA PRO A 182 -22.45 -19.78 -13.71
C PRO A 182 -22.21 -18.27 -13.87
N LEU A 183 -21.01 -17.90 -14.34
CA LEU A 183 -20.60 -16.49 -14.47
C LEU A 183 -21.51 -15.71 -15.42
N GLU A 184 -22.07 -16.38 -16.43
CA GLU A 184 -22.95 -15.81 -17.44
C GLU A 184 -24.25 -15.24 -16.85
N ASP A 185 -24.78 -15.86 -15.79
CA ASP A 185 -26.01 -15.42 -15.13
C ASP A 185 -25.77 -14.25 -14.15
N VAL A 186 -24.51 -14.04 -13.75
CA VAL A 186 -24.13 -13.10 -12.69
C VAL A 186 -23.53 -11.82 -13.24
N ALA A 187 -22.71 -11.92 -14.30
CA ALA A 187 -22.03 -10.79 -14.89
C ALA A 187 -22.73 -10.33 -16.19
N PRO A 188 -22.97 -9.02 -16.37
CA PRO A 188 -23.54 -8.52 -17.62
C PRO A 188 -22.57 -8.74 -18.79
N ALA A 189 -23.12 -8.90 -20.00
CA ALA A 189 -22.36 -9.19 -21.21
C ALA A 189 -21.21 -8.19 -21.47
N ALA A 190 -21.38 -6.92 -21.09
CA ALA A 190 -20.33 -5.91 -21.20
C ALA A 190 -19.08 -6.24 -20.37
N LEU A 191 -19.26 -6.72 -19.13
CA LEU A 191 -18.15 -7.12 -18.25
C LEU A 191 -17.49 -8.42 -18.72
N LEU A 192 -18.27 -9.36 -19.26
CA LEU A 192 -17.75 -10.61 -19.85
C LEU A 192 -16.87 -10.32 -21.07
N ARG A 193 -17.30 -9.41 -21.96
CA ARG A 193 -16.51 -8.96 -23.12
C ARG A 193 -15.23 -8.23 -22.70
N ALA A 194 -15.34 -7.33 -21.72
CA ALA A 194 -14.18 -6.65 -21.16
C ALA A 194 -13.18 -7.65 -20.57
N ARG A 195 -13.65 -8.66 -19.84
CA ARG A 195 -12.77 -9.72 -19.32
C ARG A 195 -12.09 -10.53 -20.44
N ALA A 196 -12.80 -10.81 -21.53
CA ALA A 196 -12.27 -11.55 -22.67
C ALA A 196 -11.21 -10.78 -23.48
N GLY A 197 -10.92 -9.52 -23.15
CA GLY A 197 -9.92 -8.73 -23.85
C GLY A 197 -10.37 -8.19 -25.21
N VAL A 198 -11.63 -8.42 -25.59
CA VAL A 198 -12.19 -7.96 -26.86
C VAL A 198 -12.71 -6.54 -26.66
N SER A 199 -11.85 -5.55 -26.92
CA SER A 199 -12.28 -4.17 -27.11
C SER A 199 -13.14 -4.08 -28.38
N ALA A 200 -14.31 -3.47 -28.27
CA ALA A 200 -15.19 -3.17 -29.40
C ALA A 200 -14.52 -2.23 -30.40
#